data_AF-A0A318RIY4-F1
#
_entry.id   AF-A0A318RIY4-F1
#
_cell.length_a   1.000
_cell.length_b   1.000
_cell.length_c   1.000
_cell.angle_alpha   90.00
_cell.angle_beta   90.00
_cell.angle_gamma   90.00
#
_symmetry.space_group_name_H-M   'P 1'
#
loop_
_entity.id
_entity.type
_entity.pdbx_description
1 polymer ?
#
loop_
_entity_poly.entity_id
_entity_poly.type
_entity_poly.pdbx_seq_one_letter_code
_entity_poly.pdbx_strand_id
1 'polypeptide(L)'
;MPATSAPDAPTDLRARRRTRTLHEIQQAAITLFERQGFEVTTVDEIARDAGVSARTFFRYFTTKEESVLADMHGFDEALRDCVVTTDPTNFSLADVEAAFTTVIEGFRDEQSEVARTIARIQKLVCANPSLSTAVVGRCSDNSQRLSALVESEYGIEVRSHVRLILEVAQLALRFAFDEWVSRATTESSGADLLSIYQDVCGRVRNL
;
A
#
# COMPACT_ATOMS: atom_id res chain seq x y z
N MET A 1 32.51 -28.60 -1.05
CA MET A 1 31.15 -28.42 -0.51
C MET A 1 31.22 -28.09 0.96
N PRO A 2 30.54 -27.03 1.42
CA PRO A 2 30.00 -27.04 2.78
C PRO A 2 28.48 -26.79 2.81
N ALA A 3 27.86 -27.55 3.72
CA ALA A 3 26.55 -27.47 4.35
C ALA A 3 25.50 -26.46 3.84
N THR A 4 24.40 -27.03 3.35
CA THR A 4 23.05 -26.45 3.33
C THR A 4 22.60 -26.16 4.75
N SER A 5 22.65 -24.90 5.18
CA SER A 5 22.01 -24.44 6.42
C SER A 5 20.50 -24.36 6.20
N ALA A 6 19.72 -25.08 7.01
CA ALA A 6 18.27 -24.95 7.05
C ALA A 6 17.89 -23.53 7.54
N PRO A 7 16.88 -22.86 6.93
CA PRO A 7 16.46 -21.54 7.37
C PRO A 7 15.69 -21.60 8.71
N ASP A 8 15.76 -20.53 9.51
CA ASP A 8 15.16 -20.34 10.84
C ASP A 8 13.66 -20.71 10.95
N ALA A 9 13.36 -21.99 11.23
CA ALA A 9 12.00 -22.54 11.21
C ALA A 9 10.97 -21.94 12.22
N PRO A 10 11.32 -21.57 13.48
CA PRO A 10 10.35 -21.01 14.44
C PRO A 10 9.95 -19.56 14.15
N THR A 11 10.89 -18.77 13.61
CA THR A 11 10.68 -17.36 13.25
C THR A 11 9.83 -17.25 11.99
N ASP A 12 10.09 -18.13 11.01
CA ASP A 12 9.31 -18.24 9.78
C ASP A 12 7.85 -18.62 10.06
N LEU A 13 7.57 -19.59 10.94
CA LEU A 13 6.19 -19.95 11.31
C LEU A 13 5.42 -18.82 11.99
N ARG A 14 6.09 -18.01 12.84
CA ARG A 14 5.47 -16.85 13.49
C ARG A 14 5.17 -15.75 12.47
N ALA A 15 6.11 -15.46 11.56
CA ALA A 15 5.93 -14.50 10.49
C ALA A 15 4.77 -14.89 9.57
N ARG A 16 4.73 -16.15 9.10
CA ARG A 16 3.62 -16.68 8.28
C ARG A 16 2.27 -16.58 8.97
N ARG A 17 2.19 -16.93 10.27
CA ARG A 17 0.96 -16.78 11.05
C ARG A 17 0.54 -15.32 11.16
N ARG A 18 1.50 -14.41 11.36
CA ARG A 18 1.27 -12.96 11.41
C ARG A 18 0.65 -12.47 10.10
N THR A 19 1.28 -12.78 8.96
CA THR A 19 0.80 -12.39 7.63
C THR A 19 -0.58 -12.96 7.32
N ARG A 20 -0.81 -14.23 7.64
CA ARG A 20 -2.13 -14.85 7.45
C ARG A 20 -3.22 -14.12 8.24
N THR A 21 -2.98 -13.83 9.52
CA THR A 21 -3.97 -13.13 10.35
C THR A 21 -4.21 -11.69 9.86
N LEU A 22 -3.18 -11.00 9.37
CA LEU A 22 -3.36 -9.68 8.74
C LEU A 22 -4.30 -9.76 7.54
N HIS A 23 -4.08 -10.74 6.65
CA HIS A 23 -4.91 -10.94 5.46
C HIS A 23 -6.35 -11.37 5.80
N GLU A 24 -6.53 -12.27 6.78
CA GLU A 24 -7.86 -12.69 7.26
C GLU A 24 -8.67 -11.49 7.79
N ILE A 25 -8.03 -10.61 8.58
CA ILE A 25 -8.68 -9.39 9.08
C ILE A 25 -9.01 -8.42 7.94
N GLN A 26 -8.08 -8.20 7.01
CA GLN A 26 -8.29 -7.29 5.88
C GLN A 26 -9.47 -7.75 5.01
N GLN A 27 -9.53 -9.03 4.66
CA GLN A 27 -10.62 -9.58 3.84
C GLN A 27 -11.98 -9.50 4.53
N ALA A 28 -12.04 -9.75 5.84
CA ALA A 28 -13.24 -9.56 6.64
C ALA A 28 -13.69 -8.10 6.64
N ALA A 29 -12.75 -7.16 6.83
CA ALA A 29 -13.04 -5.73 6.83
C ALA A 29 -13.58 -5.25 5.48
N ILE A 30 -12.93 -5.60 4.36
CA ILE A 30 -13.39 -5.25 3.01
C ILE A 30 -14.80 -5.80 2.78
N THR A 31 -15.02 -7.07 3.10
CA THR A 31 -16.31 -7.74 2.88
C THR A 31 -17.43 -7.11 3.70
N LEU A 32 -17.18 -6.76 4.97
CA LEU A 32 -18.16 -6.07 5.81
C LEU A 32 -18.43 -4.66 5.32
N PHE A 33 -17.39 -3.89 4.98
CA PHE A 33 -17.56 -2.52 4.50
C PHE A 33 -18.38 -2.48 3.20
N GLU A 34 -18.20 -3.44 2.29
CA GLU A 34 -19.01 -3.56 1.08
C GLU A 34 -20.45 -4.03 1.36
N ARG A 35 -20.64 -4.97 2.29
CA ARG A 35 -21.94 -5.61 2.53
C ARG A 35 -22.92 -4.70 3.29
N GLN A 36 -22.45 -4.01 4.31
CA GLN A 36 -23.30 -3.25 5.23
C GLN A 36 -22.90 -1.78 5.36
N GLY A 37 -21.80 -1.37 4.73
CA GLY A 37 -21.29 0.00 4.78
C GLY A 37 -20.17 0.19 5.81
N PHE A 38 -19.21 1.04 5.46
CA PHE A 38 -18.06 1.37 6.30
C PHE A 38 -18.46 1.98 7.65
N GLU A 39 -19.37 2.96 7.67
CA GLU A 39 -19.70 3.73 8.86
C GLU A 39 -20.28 2.87 9.99
N VAL A 40 -21.22 1.98 9.66
CA VAL A 40 -21.92 1.13 10.63
C VAL A 40 -21.13 -0.10 11.06
N THR A 41 -20.04 -0.43 10.36
CA THR A 41 -19.22 -1.61 10.70
C THR A 41 -18.30 -1.33 11.89
N THR A 42 -18.27 -2.27 12.82
CA THR A 42 -17.48 -2.19 14.06
C THR A 42 -16.26 -3.12 14.04
N VAL A 43 -15.24 -2.79 14.85
CA VAL A 43 -14.06 -3.65 15.05
C VAL A 43 -14.45 -5.03 15.58
N ASP A 44 -15.44 -5.12 16.46
CA ASP A 44 -15.90 -6.39 17.02
C ASP A 44 -16.52 -7.30 15.97
N GLU A 45 -17.23 -6.75 14.99
CA GLU A 45 -17.77 -7.50 13.85
C GLU A 45 -16.65 -7.98 12.93
N ILE A 46 -15.69 -7.12 12.59
CA ILE A 46 -14.53 -7.48 11.77
C ILE A 46 -13.74 -8.60 12.45
N ALA A 47 -13.44 -8.46 13.74
CA ALA A 47 -12.70 -9.47 14.49
C ALA A 47 -13.45 -10.80 14.51
N ARG A 48 -14.76 -10.77 14.76
CA ARG A 48 -15.62 -11.97 14.75
C ARG A 48 -15.62 -12.67 13.39
N ASP A 49 -15.78 -11.92 12.30
CA ASP A 49 -15.81 -12.43 10.93
C ASP A 49 -14.44 -13.01 10.52
N ALA A 50 -13.35 -12.40 10.97
CA ALA A 50 -11.98 -12.89 10.79
C ALA A 50 -11.59 -14.04 11.74
N GLY A 51 -12.48 -14.48 12.64
CA GLY A 51 -12.20 -15.57 13.58
C GLY A 51 -11.18 -15.23 14.68
N VAL A 52 -11.02 -13.94 15.02
CA VAL A 52 -10.10 -13.45 16.05
C VAL A 52 -10.82 -12.67 17.15
N SER A 53 -10.17 -12.45 18.29
CA SER A 53 -10.69 -11.55 19.32
C SER A 53 -10.43 -10.08 18.98
N ALA A 54 -11.23 -9.15 19.51
CA ALA A 54 -10.97 -7.71 19.41
C ALA A 54 -9.56 -7.33 19.93
N ARG A 55 -9.12 -7.94 21.03
CA ARG A 55 -7.74 -7.80 21.53
C ARG A 55 -6.69 -8.23 20.49
N THR A 56 -6.99 -9.24 19.70
CA THR A 56 -6.10 -9.69 18.62
C THR A 56 -6.14 -8.72 17.45
N PHE A 57 -7.30 -8.20 17.07
CA PHE A 57 -7.41 -7.12 16.09
C PHE A 57 -6.53 -5.91 16.48
N PHE A 58 -6.70 -5.41 17.71
CA PHE A 58 -5.94 -4.25 18.21
C PHE A 58 -4.44 -4.48 18.36
N ARG A 59 -3.97 -5.74 18.26
CA ARG A 59 -2.54 -6.05 18.19
C ARG A 59 -1.95 -5.77 16.80
N TYR A 60 -2.81 -5.72 15.78
CA TYR A 60 -2.42 -5.52 14.38
C TYR A 60 -2.79 -4.13 13.87
N PHE A 61 -3.96 -3.62 14.24
CA PHE A 61 -4.51 -2.37 13.73
C PHE A 61 -5.05 -1.53 14.87
N THR A 62 -4.79 -0.23 14.83
CA THR A 62 -5.28 0.72 15.82
C THR A 62 -6.75 1.07 15.56
N THR A 63 -7.16 1.06 14.29
CA THR A 63 -8.49 1.46 13.85
C THR A 63 -9.07 0.51 12.80
N LYS A 64 -10.36 0.65 12.49
CA LYS A 64 -11.01 -0.15 11.43
C LYS A 64 -10.54 0.28 10.03
N GLU A 65 -10.18 1.54 9.87
CA GLU A 65 -9.66 2.13 8.63
C GLU A 65 -8.34 1.47 8.25
N GLU A 66 -7.42 1.33 9.21
CA GLU A 66 -6.11 0.70 9.00
C GLU A 66 -6.23 -0.75 8.54
N SER A 67 -7.28 -1.47 8.97
CA SER A 67 -7.44 -2.89 8.68
C SER A 67 -7.61 -3.21 7.19
N VAL A 68 -8.12 -2.25 6.41
CA VAL A 68 -8.26 -2.41 4.95
C VAL A 68 -6.98 -2.00 4.20
N LEU A 69 -6.14 -1.18 4.82
CA LEU A 69 -4.89 -0.63 4.27
C LEU A 69 -3.65 -1.43 4.72
N ALA A 70 -3.86 -2.61 5.29
CA ALA A 70 -2.87 -3.44 5.97
C ALA A 70 -1.67 -3.82 5.10
N ASP A 71 -1.93 -4.10 3.83
CA ASP A 71 -0.94 -4.39 2.81
C ASP A 71 -1.28 -3.51 1.61
N MET A 72 -0.48 -2.47 1.38
CA MET A 72 -0.56 -1.69 0.13
C MET A 72 0.04 -2.45 -1.04
N HIS A 73 -0.20 -3.76 -1.10
CA HIS A 73 0.09 -4.62 -2.23
C HIS A 73 1.55 -4.48 -2.72
N GLY A 74 2.50 -4.31 -1.80
CA GLY A 74 3.91 -4.14 -2.13
C GLY A 74 4.40 -2.73 -2.43
N PHE A 75 3.55 -1.70 -2.52
CA PHE A 75 4.01 -0.31 -2.73
C PHE A 75 4.91 0.20 -1.59
N ASP A 76 4.58 -0.12 -0.34
CA ASP A 76 5.40 0.30 0.82
C ASP A 76 6.77 -0.41 0.86
N GLU A 77 6.81 -1.66 0.40
CA GLU A 77 8.05 -2.43 0.27
C GLU A 77 8.90 -1.88 -0.87
N ALA A 78 8.29 -1.60 -2.02
CA ALA A 78 8.95 -0.98 -3.16
C ALA A 78 9.57 0.39 -2.81
N LEU A 79 8.85 1.24 -2.04
CA LEU A 79 9.42 2.50 -1.55
C LEU A 79 10.61 2.28 -0.62
N ARG A 80 10.50 1.32 0.30
CA ARG A 80 11.58 1.00 1.23
C ARG A 80 12.82 0.52 0.47
N ASP A 81 12.64 -0.41 -0.45
CA ASP A 81 13.73 -0.99 -1.23
C ASP A 81 14.43 0.09 -2.05
N CYS A 82 13.67 0.95 -2.75
CA CYS A 82 14.23 2.12 -3.43
C CYS A 82 15.12 2.97 -2.51
N VAL A 83 14.64 3.33 -1.32
CA VAL A 83 15.39 4.18 -0.39
C VAL A 83 16.65 3.48 0.16
N VAL A 84 16.61 2.16 0.34
CA VAL A 84 17.72 1.39 0.91
C VAL A 84 18.77 1.00 -0.13
N THR A 85 18.37 0.81 -1.39
CA THR A 85 19.27 0.32 -2.45
C THR A 85 19.82 1.42 -3.35
N THR A 86 19.16 2.57 -3.42
CA THR A 86 19.59 3.70 -4.26
C THR A 86 20.43 4.68 -3.45
N ASP A 87 21.49 5.22 -4.05
CA ASP A 87 22.28 6.31 -3.46
C ASP A 87 21.37 7.53 -3.16
N PRO A 88 21.18 7.92 -1.89
CA PRO A 88 20.30 9.03 -1.53
C PRO A 88 20.68 10.37 -2.15
N THR A 89 21.96 10.56 -2.53
CA THR A 89 22.44 11.80 -3.16
C THR A 89 22.02 11.93 -4.61
N ASN A 90 21.71 10.81 -5.26
CA ASN A 90 21.26 10.72 -6.65
C ASN A 90 19.81 10.24 -6.75
N PHE A 91 19.09 10.16 -5.63
CA PHE A 91 17.71 9.69 -5.57
C PHE A 91 16.81 10.58 -6.42
N SER A 92 15.99 9.97 -7.26
CA SER A 92 15.15 10.66 -8.23
C SER A 92 13.72 10.14 -8.22
N LEU A 93 12.79 10.92 -8.76
CA LEU A 93 11.42 10.48 -8.97
C LEU A 93 11.34 9.24 -9.88
N ALA A 94 12.24 9.13 -10.87
CA ALA A 94 12.27 8.01 -11.80
C ALA A 94 12.55 6.67 -11.10
N ASP A 95 13.33 6.66 -10.02
CA ASP A 95 13.60 5.44 -9.23
C ASP A 95 12.31 4.89 -8.62
N VAL A 96 11.51 5.78 -8.02
CA VAL A 96 10.24 5.41 -7.40
C VAL A 96 9.19 5.05 -8.46
N GLU A 97 9.14 5.78 -9.57
CA GLU A 97 8.24 5.50 -10.69
C GLU A 97 8.48 4.12 -11.29
N ALA A 98 9.74 3.71 -11.43
CA ALA A 98 10.12 2.38 -11.91
C ALA A 98 9.65 1.29 -10.93
N ALA A 99 9.87 1.49 -9.63
CA ALA A 99 9.46 0.55 -8.60
C ALA A 99 7.92 0.39 -8.53
N PHE A 100 7.17 1.49 -8.59
CA PHE A 100 5.71 1.45 -8.66
C PHE A 100 5.21 0.80 -9.95
N THR A 101 5.87 1.04 -11.08
CA THR A 101 5.56 0.37 -12.34
C THR A 101 5.69 -1.15 -12.19
N THR A 102 6.78 -1.65 -11.62
CA THR A 102 6.97 -3.10 -11.37
C THR A 102 5.87 -3.68 -10.49
N VAL A 103 5.48 -2.97 -9.43
CA VAL A 103 4.37 -3.39 -8.55
C VAL A 103 3.05 -3.46 -9.34
N ILE A 104 2.72 -2.42 -10.12
CA ILE A 104 1.50 -2.37 -10.92
C ILE A 104 1.47 -3.48 -11.97
N GLU A 105 2.59 -3.76 -12.62
CA GLU A 105 2.72 -4.84 -13.61
C GLU A 105 2.48 -6.22 -13.02
N GLY A 106 2.85 -6.42 -11.74
CA GLY A 106 2.55 -7.65 -11.00
C GLY A 106 1.06 -7.93 -10.84
N PHE A 107 0.18 -6.94 -11.07
CA PHE A 107 -1.27 -7.08 -10.95
C PHE A 107 -2.00 -7.37 -12.26
N ARG A 108 -1.32 -7.34 -13.42
CA ARG A 108 -1.99 -7.33 -14.74
C ARG A 108 -2.71 -8.62 -15.14
N ASP A 109 -2.59 -9.70 -14.37
CA ASP A 109 -3.37 -10.91 -14.63
C ASP A 109 -4.86 -10.66 -14.31
N GLU A 110 -5.74 -10.76 -15.31
CA GLU A 110 -7.19 -10.56 -15.18
C GLU A 110 -7.84 -11.51 -14.15
N GLN A 111 -7.19 -12.62 -13.81
CA GLN A 111 -7.64 -13.56 -12.78
C GLN A 111 -7.07 -13.23 -11.39
N SER A 112 -6.18 -12.23 -11.30
CA SER A 112 -5.51 -11.82 -10.07
C SER A 112 -6.51 -11.44 -8.98
N GLU A 113 -6.51 -12.22 -7.91
CA GLU A 113 -7.22 -11.90 -6.68
C GLU A 113 -6.70 -10.59 -6.06
N VAL A 114 -5.43 -10.28 -6.27
CA VAL A 114 -4.79 -9.05 -5.78
C VAL A 114 -5.34 -7.83 -6.51
N ALA A 115 -5.41 -7.85 -7.85
CA ALA A 115 -5.98 -6.75 -8.62
C ALA A 115 -7.44 -6.46 -8.25
N ARG A 116 -8.24 -7.53 -8.06
CA ARG A 116 -9.63 -7.40 -7.59
C ARG A 116 -9.70 -6.80 -6.18
N THR A 117 -8.81 -7.21 -5.28
CA THR A 117 -8.75 -6.67 -3.92
C THR A 117 -8.37 -5.19 -3.93
N ILE A 118 -7.39 -4.77 -4.74
CA ILE A 118 -7.02 -3.36 -4.92
C ILE A 118 -8.22 -2.57 -5.43
N ALA A 119 -8.94 -3.05 -6.45
CA ALA A 119 -10.13 -2.38 -6.98
C ALA A 119 -11.20 -2.15 -5.91
N ARG A 120 -11.45 -3.16 -5.07
CA ARG A 120 -12.40 -3.09 -3.95
C ARG A 120 -11.97 -2.05 -2.92
N ILE A 121 -10.70 -2.07 -2.52
CA ILE A 121 -10.12 -1.11 -1.57
C ILE A 121 -10.22 0.32 -2.12
N GLN A 122 -9.81 0.55 -3.37
CA GLN A 122 -9.83 1.89 -3.94
C GLN A 122 -11.26 2.43 -4.10
N LYS A 123 -12.23 1.57 -4.45
CA LYS A 123 -13.66 1.96 -4.42
C LYS A 123 -14.12 2.38 -3.02
N LEU A 124 -13.71 1.65 -1.99
CA LEU A 124 -14.00 2.02 -0.60
C LEU A 124 -13.33 3.34 -0.21
N VAL A 125 -12.07 3.55 -0.58
CA VAL A 125 -11.32 4.78 -0.30
C VAL A 125 -11.96 5.99 -0.98
N CYS A 126 -12.30 5.90 -2.27
CA CYS A 126 -12.95 6.99 -3.01
C CYS A 126 -14.35 7.31 -2.45
N ALA A 127 -15.08 6.32 -1.95
CA ALA A 127 -16.43 6.50 -1.41
C ALA A 127 -16.47 7.03 0.03
N ASN A 128 -15.38 6.91 0.80
CA ASN A 128 -15.39 7.19 2.25
C ASN A 128 -14.26 8.16 2.66
N PRO A 129 -14.57 9.42 3.05
CA PRO A 129 -13.57 10.42 3.44
C PRO A 129 -12.63 10.00 4.58
N SER A 130 -13.14 9.23 5.55
CA SER A 130 -12.35 8.70 6.67
C SER A 130 -11.24 7.75 6.20
N LEU A 131 -11.54 6.90 5.20
CA LEU A 131 -10.53 6.01 4.60
C LEU A 131 -9.52 6.80 3.77
N SER A 132 -9.96 7.80 3.00
CA SER A 132 -9.04 8.71 2.28
C SER A 132 -8.07 9.42 3.23
N THR A 133 -8.58 9.90 4.36
CA THR A 133 -7.76 10.53 5.42
C THR A 133 -6.74 9.53 6.00
N ALA A 134 -7.17 8.29 6.27
CA ALA A 134 -6.28 7.24 6.76
C ALA A 134 -5.17 6.90 5.76
N VAL A 135 -5.47 6.84 4.46
CA VAL A 135 -4.46 6.64 3.40
C VAL A 135 -3.42 7.77 3.42
N VAL A 136 -3.86 9.03 3.45
CA VAL A 136 -2.96 10.19 3.47
C VAL A 136 -2.06 10.18 4.71
N GLY A 137 -2.62 9.95 5.90
CA GLY A 137 -1.84 9.87 7.14
C GLY A 137 -0.78 8.78 7.09
N ARG A 138 -1.18 7.57 6.67
CA ARG A 138 -0.28 6.41 6.56
C ARG A 138 0.85 6.62 5.56
N CYS A 139 0.53 7.23 4.40
CA CYS A 139 1.50 7.61 3.37
C CYS A 139 2.53 8.61 3.93
N SER A 140 2.06 9.65 4.62
CA SER A 140 2.93 10.65 5.26
C SER A 140 3.83 10.04 6.33
N ASP A 141 3.28 9.16 7.18
CA ASP A 141 4.05 8.46 8.21
C ASP A 141 5.14 7.56 7.60
N ASN A 142 4.81 6.84 6.52
CA ASN A 142 5.79 5.99 5.83
C ASN A 142 6.89 6.83 5.17
N SER A 143 6.54 7.93 4.48
CA SER A 143 7.47 8.89 3.90
C SER A 143 8.44 9.46 4.95
N GLN A 144 7.90 9.88 6.10
CA GLN A 144 8.70 10.38 7.22
C GLN A 144 9.65 9.31 7.76
N ARG A 145 9.16 8.08 7.95
CA ARG A 145 9.95 6.96 8.46
C ARG A 145 11.07 6.56 7.50
N LEU A 146 10.80 6.52 6.20
CA LEU A 146 11.78 6.13 5.19
C LEU A 146 12.85 7.19 5.00
N SER A 147 12.46 8.47 4.89
CA SER A 147 13.43 9.56 4.75
C SER A 147 14.33 9.72 6.00
N ALA A 148 13.83 9.40 7.19
CA ALA A 148 14.65 9.40 8.41
C ALA A 148 15.81 8.37 8.38
N LEU A 149 15.73 7.33 7.56
CA LEU A 149 16.79 6.32 7.43
C LEU A 149 18.10 6.93 6.88
N VAL A 150 17.99 7.95 6.02
CA VAL A 150 19.16 8.56 5.36
C VAL A 150 19.73 9.76 6.12
N GLU A 151 19.00 10.30 7.11
CA GLU A 151 19.41 11.53 7.81
C GLU A 151 20.70 11.38 8.60
N SER A 152 20.89 10.22 9.26
CA SER A 152 22.06 10.01 10.13
C SER A 152 23.40 9.98 9.39
N GLU A 153 23.39 9.56 8.12
CA GLU A 153 24.58 9.40 7.29
C GLU A 153 24.75 10.57 6.30
N TYR A 154 23.66 11.10 5.75
CA TYR A 154 23.69 12.09 4.67
C TYR A 154 23.16 13.48 5.06
N GLY A 155 22.61 13.64 6.26
CA GLY A 155 22.13 14.94 6.78
C GLY A 155 20.73 15.35 6.33
N ILE A 156 20.31 16.53 6.81
CA ILE A 156 18.92 17.03 6.69
C ILE A 156 18.54 17.36 5.24
N GLU A 157 19.48 17.88 4.45
CA GLU A 157 19.21 18.29 3.06
C GLU A 157 18.86 17.09 2.19
N VAL A 158 19.67 16.03 2.23
CA VAL A 158 19.43 14.77 1.51
C VAL A 158 18.14 14.10 2.00
N ARG A 159 17.90 14.07 3.31
CA ARG A 159 16.63 13.58 3.87
C ARG A 159 15.42 14.34 3.31
N SER A 160 15.52 15.67 3.19
CA SER A 160 14.43 16.52 2.70
C SER A 160 14.18 16.30 1.21
N HIS A 161 15.25 16.12 0.42
CA HIS A 161 15.18 15.76 -1.00
C HIS A 161 14.49 14.41 -1.22
N VAL A 162 14.94 13.37 -0.50
CA VAL A 162 14.31 12.03 -0.55
C VAL A 162 12.84 12.12 -0.16
N ARG A 163 12.51 12.83 0.93
CA ARG A 163 11.12 13.01 1.37
C ARG A 163 10.27 13.69 0.29
N LEU A 164 10.75 14.77 -0.33
CA LEU A 164 10.02 15.46 -1.41
C LEU A 164 9.66 14.49 -2.54
N ILE A 165 10.61 13.66 -2.97
CA ILE A 165 10.39 12.67 -4.03
C ILE A 165 9.34 11.63 -3.61
N LEU A 166 9.42 11.11 -2.38
CA LEU A 166 8.45 10.14 -1.86
C LEU A 166 7.03 10.72 -1.82
N GLU A 167 6.86 11.95 -1.35
CA GLU A 167 5.55 12.62 -1.29
C GLU A 167 4.96 12.85 -2.69
N VAL A 168 5.78 13.31 -3.65
CA VAL A 168 5.35 13.52 -5.04
C VAL A 168 4.95 12.20 -5.70
N ALA A 169 5.74 11.14 -5.52
CA ALA A 169 5.44 9.82 -6.09
C ALA A 169 4.15 9.23 -5.52
N GLN A 170 3.94 9.35 -4.20
CA GLN A 170 2.71 8.89 -3.55
C GLN A 170 1.48 9.68 -4.01
N LEU A 171 1.64 10.99 -4.22
CA LEU A 171 0.58 11.84 -4.78
C LEU A 171 0.21 11.38 -6.21
N ALA A 172 1.22 11.15 -7.06
CA ALA A 172 1.01 10.64 -8.41
C ALA A 172 0.27 9.29 -8.42
N LEU A 173 0.68 8.35 -7.57
CA LEU A 173 0.01 7.05 -7.44
C LEU A 173 -1.45 7.18 -6.99
N ARG A 174 -1.74 8.07 -6.03
CA ARG A 174 -3.11 8.33 -5.57
C ARG A 174 -4.00 8.86 -6.69
N PHE A 175 -3.50 9.83 -7.47
CA PHE A 175 -4.23 10.34 -8.64
C PHE A 175 -4.48 9.25 -9.69
N ALA A 176 -3.52 8.35 -9.91
CA ALA A 176 -3.69 7.23 -10.83
C ALA A 176 -4.80 6.27 -10.35
N PHE A 177 -4.88 5.97 -9.06
CA PHE A 177 -5.96 5.17 -8.50
C PHE A 177 -7.32 5.86 -8.60
N ASP A 178 -7.41 7.14 -8.25
CA ASP A 178 -8.65 7.92 -8.34
C ASP A 178 -9.18 7.91 -9.79
N GLU A 179 -8.31 8.13 -10.77
CA GLU A 179 -8.64 8.11 -12.19
C GLU A 179 -9.03 6.70 -12.68
N TRP A 180 -8.30 5.66 -12.23
CA TRP A 180 -8.60 4.26 -12.54
C TRP A 180 -9.97 3.83 -12.04
N VAL A 181 -10.31 4.14 -10.78
CA VAL A 181 -11.64 3.84 -10.21
C VAL A 181 -12.73 4.60 -10.95
N SER A 182 -12.52 5.88 -11.24
CA SER A 182 -13.49 6.68 -11.99
C SER A 182 -13.77 6.07 -13.36
N ARG A 183 -12.73 5.72 -14.13
CA ARG A 183 -12.89 5.15 -15.48
C ARG A 183 -13.49 3.75 -15.47
N ALA A 184 -13.14 2.92 -14.48
CA ALA A 184 -13.72 1.58 -14.32
C ALA A 184 -15.25 1.60 -14.06
N THR A 185 -15.81 2.72 -13.62
CA THR A 185 -17.28 2.88 -13.47
C THR A 185 -17.98 3.34 -14.74
N THR A 186 -17.26 3.94 -15.70
CA THR A 186 -17.83 4.55 -16.91
C THR A 186 -17.52 3.77 -18.19
N GLU A 187 -16.42 3.03 -18.24
CA GLU A 187 -15.95 2.34 -19.45
C GLU A 187 -16.23 0.83 -19.39
N SER A 188 -16.91 0.29 -20.41
CA SER A 188 -17.25 -1.14 -20.49
C SER A 188 -16.05 -2.06 -20.70
N SER A 189 -14.92 -1.54 -21.18
CA SER A 189 -13.71 -2.30 -21.51
C SER A 189 -12.73 -2.46 -20.34
N GLY A 190 -13.01 -1.85 -19.18
CA GLY A 190 -12.07 -1.79 -18.06
C GLY A 190 -10.95 -0.78 -18.29
N ALA A 191 -10.50 -0.14 -17.21
CA ALA A 191 -9.43 0.85 -17.24
C ALA A 191 -8.08 0.17 -16.92
N ASP A 192 -7.03 0.47 -17.69
CA ASP A 192 -5.66 -0.02 -17.43
C ASP A 192 -4.94 0.91 -16.45
N LEU A 193 -4.71 0.42 -15.22
CA LEU A 193 -4.03 1.18 -14.17
C LEU A 193 -2.60 1.58 -14.59
N LEU A 194 -1.89 0.75 -15.36
CA LEU A 194 -0.52 1.09 -15.72
C LEU A 194 -0.47 2.27 -16.69
N SER A 195 -1.25 2.22 -17.77
CA SER A 195 -1.35 3.33 -18.73
C SER A 195 -1.72 4.63 -18.02
N ILE A 196 -2.70 4.59 -17.12
CA ILE A 196 -3.11 5.76 -16.31
C ILE A 196 -1.97 6.25 -15.43
N TYR A 197 -1.27 5.35 -14.74
CA TYR A 197 -0.13 5.71 -13.89
C TYR A 197 1.00 6.36 -14.69
N GLN A 198 1.34 5.82 -15.86
CA GLN A 198 2.35 6.38 -16.77
C GLN A 198 1.95 7.77 -17.27
N ASP A 199 0.67 7.98 -17.60
CA ASP A 199 0.14 9.30 -18.00
C ASP A 199 0.19 10.31 -16.84
N VAL A 200 -0.12 9.91 -15.60
CA VAL A 200 0.04 10.77 -14.42
C VAL A 200 1.51 11.16 -14.23
N CYS A 201 2.43 10.20 -14.27
CA CYS A 201 3.86 10.47 -14.13
C CYS A 201 4.37 11.42 -15.23
N GLY A 202 3.92 11.20 -16.48
CA GLY A 202 4.21 12.09 -17.60
C GLY A 202 3.75 13.53 -17.36
N ARG A 203 2.58 13.74 -16.75
CA ARG A 203 2.09 15.08 -16.37
C ARG A 203 2.96 15.71 -15.28
N VAL A 204 3.29 14.95 -14.22
CA VAL A 204 4.12 15.44 -13.11
C VAL A 204 5.49 15.94 -13.57
N ARG A 205 6.13 15.23 -14.52
CA ARG A 205 7.44 15.64 -15.07
C ARG A 205 7.41 16.91 -15.92
N ASN A 206 6.22 17.36 -16.35
CA ASN A 206 6.03 18.52 -17.21
C ASN A 206 5.46 19.75 -16.47
N LEU A 207 5.36 19.70 -15.13
CA LEU A 207 4.99 20.85 -14.28
C LEU A 207 6.17 21.80 -14.09
#